data_AF-O81979-F1
#
_entry.id   AF-O81979-F1
#
_cell.length_a   1.000
_cell.length_b   1.000
_cell.length_c   1.000
_cell.angle_alpha   90.00
_cell.angle_beta   90.00
_cell.angle_gamma   90.00
#
_symmetry.space_group_name_H-M   'P 1'
#
loop_
_entity.id
_entity.type
_entity.pdbx_description
1 polymer ?
#
loop_
_entity_poly.entity_id
_entity_poly.type
_entity_poly.pdbx_seq_one_letter_code
_entity_poly.pdbx_strand_id
1 'polypeptide(L)'
;RSDHMEKDIFLDICCFFIGKDRAYITKILKGCGLHADIGITVLIDRSLLKVEKNNKLGMHQLLRDMGREIICESSRKEPGKRSRLWFHEDVLDVLTNNTVSTFFIYIVLKL
;
A
#
# COMPACT_ATOMS: atom_id res chain seq x y z
N ARG A 1 -1.14 -15.68 -12.11
CA ARG A 1 -1.85 -15.88 -10.81
C ARG A 1 -1.07 -15.29 -9.63
N SER A 2 0.26 -15.15 -9.70
CA SER A 2 1.12 -14.44 -8.70
C SER A 2 1.01 -12.90 -8.77
N ASP A 3 0.82 -12.34 -9.97
CA ASP A 3 0.97 -10.89 -10.20
C ASP A 3 -0.06 -10.01 -9.46
N HIS A 4 -1.26 -10.54 -9.16
CA HIS A 4 -2.26 -9.77 -8.42
C HIS A 4 -1.82 -9.47 -6.98
N MET A 5 -1.19 -10.44 -6.32
CA MET A 5 -0.73 -10.27 -4.95
C MET A 5 0.47 -9.31 -4.88
N GLU A 6 1.41 -9.43 -5.80
CA GLU A 6 2.56 -8.52 -5.91
C GLU A 6 2.09 -7.08 -6.18
N LYS A 7 1.08 -6.91 -7.04
CA LYS A 7 0.47 -5.61 -7.32
C LYS A 7 -0.17 -5.01 -6.06
N ASP A 8 -0.92 -5.80 -5.29
CA ASP A 8 -1.51 -5.30 -4.05
C ASP A 8 -0.45 -4.89 -3.02
N ILE A 9 0.60 -5.69 -2.84
CA ILE A 9 1.73 -5.36 -1.96
C ILE A 9 2.42 -4.07 -2.43
N PHE A 10 2.64 -3.91 -3.73
CA PHE A 10 3.23 -2.70 -4.29
C PHE A 10 2.37 -1.46 -3.96
N LEU A 11 1.07 -1.53 -4.22
CA LEU A 11 0.14 -0.43 -3.96
C LEU A 11 0.02 -0.10 -2.47
N ASP A 12 0.03 -1.10 -1.58
CA ASP A 12 0.07 -0.90 -0.13
C ASP A 12 1.32 -0.14 0.29
N ILE A 13 2.48 -0.50 -0.28
CA ILE A 13 3.75 0.16 0.04
C ILE A 13 3.74 1.60 -0.45
N CYS A 14 3.30 1.88 -1.69
CA CYS A 14 3.21 3.25 -2.23
C CYS A 14 2.42 4.21 -1.33
N CYS A 15 1.38 3.70 -0.67
CA CYS A 15 0.51 4.48 0.19
C CYS A 15 1.04 4.62 1.62
N PHE A 16 1.44 3.53 2.27
CA PHE A 16 1.57 3.50 3.73
C PHE A 16 2.96 3.17 4.26
N PHE A 17 3.75 2.39 3.51
CA PHE A 17 4.90 1.70 4.10
C PHE A 17 6.28 2.16 3.62
N ILE A 18 6.35 3.20 2.78
CA ILE A 18 7.63 3.81 2.40
C ILE A 18 8.35 4.34 3.66
N GLY A 19 9.62 3.97 3.81
CA GLY A 19 10.45 4.36 4.95
C GLY A 19 10.14 3.60 6.25
N LYS A 20 9.33 2.54 6.21
CA LYS A 20 9.10 1.64 7.34
C LYS A 20 10.04 0.44 7.28
N ASP A 21 10.29 -0.18 8.44
CA ASP A 21 11.14 -1.36 8.56
C ASP A 21 10.52 -2.56 7.83
N ARG A 22 11.33 -3.31 7.08
CA ARG A 22 10.86 -4.45 6.29
C ARG A 22 10.19 -5.52 7.14
N ALA A 23 10.73 -5.85 8.31
CA ALA A 23 10.18 -6.92 9.15
C ALA A 23 8.81 -6.52 9.72
N TYR A 24 8.64 -5.25 10.07
CA TYR A 24 7.34 -4.70 10.47
C TYR A 24 6.30 -4.81 9.36
N ILE A 25 6.65 -4.41 8.13
CA ILE A 25 5.75 -4.48 6.97
C ILE A 25 5.36 -5.92 6.68
N THR A 26 6.34 -6.83 6.62
CA THR A 26 6.11 -8.26 6.42
C THR A 26 5.13 -8.82 7.45
N LYS A 27 5.26 -8.46 8.73
CA LYS A 27 4.37 -8.91 9.80
C LYS A 27 2.92 -8.46 9.58
N ILE A 28 2.73 -7.19 9.20
CA ILE A 28 1.39 -6.65 8.92
C ILE A 28 0.76 -7.35 7.74
N LEU A 29 1.47 -7.43 6.60
CA LEU A 29 0.95 -8.02 5.37
C LEU A 29 0.66 -9.52 5.52
N LYS A 30 1.48 -10.26 6.27
CA LYS A 30 1.17 -11.65 6.67
C LYS A 30 -0.11 -11.74 7.50
N GLY A 31 -0.31 -10.80 8.42
CA GLY A 31 -1.55 -10.70 9.20
C GLY A 31 -2.80 -10.43 8.34
N CYS A 32 -2.62 -9.89 7.14
CA CYS A 32 -3.67 -9.72 6.12
C CYS A 32 -3.83 -10.92 5.17
N GLY A 33 -3.11 -12.03 5.40
CA GLY A 33 -3.16 -13.22 4.56
C GLY A 33 -2.34 -13.14 3.27
N LEU A 34 -1.45 -12.13 3.13
CA LEU A 34 -0.58 -11.97 1.97
C LEU A 34 0.75 -12.73 2.15
N HIS A 35 1.28 -13.28 1.06
CA HIS A 35 2.63 -13.87 1.03
C HIS A 35 3.72 -12.79 0.92
N ALA A 36 3.79 -11.95 1.96
CA ALA A 36 4.60 -10.74 1.98
C ALA A 36 6.09 -10.98 1.71
N ASP A 37 6.66 -12.09 2.20
CA ASP A 37 8.09 -12.39 2.00
C ASP A 37 8.43 -12.58 0.52
N ILE A 38 7.58 -13.32 -0.20
CA ILE A 38 7.76 -13.63 -1.61
C ILE A 38 7.49 -12.36 -2.42
N GLY A 39 6.37 -11.68 -2.15
CA GLY A 39 6.01 -10.48 -2.89
C GLY A 39 7.04 -9.35 -2.74
N ILE A 40 7.53 -9.09 -1.53
CA ILE A 40 8.57 -8.06 -1.31
C ILE A 40 9.87 -8.44 -2.04
N THR A 41 10.27 -9.72 -2.00
CA THR A 41 11.47 -10.18 -2.71
C THR A 41 11.34 -9.97 -4.22
N VAL A 42 10.22 -10.36 -4.82
CA VAL A 42 9.97 -10.17 -6.26
C VAL A 42 9.97 -8.68 -6.65
N LEU A 43 9.40 -7.82 -5.82
CA LEU A 43 9.40 -6.37 -6.07
C LEU A 43 10.80 -5.74 -5.96
N ILE A 44 11.67 -6.27 -5.09
CA ILE A 44 13.08 -5.87 -5.03
C ILE A 44 13.83 -6.36 -6.28
N ASP A 45 13.63 -7.61 -6.69
CA ASP A 45 14.28 -8.17 -7.88
C ASP A 45 13.89 -7.42 -9.16
N ARG A 46 12.65 -6.91 -9.22
CA ARG A 46 12.15 -6.04 -10.29
C ARG A 46 12.57 -4.57 -10.16
N SER A 47 13.41 -4.23 -9.18
CA SER A 47 13.85 -2.85 -8.90
C SER A 47 12.71 -1.86 -8.60
N LEU A 48 11.54 -2.36 -8.20
CA LEU A 48 10.40 -1.53 -7.80
C LEU A 48 10.51 -1.08 -6.34
N LEU A 49 11.26 -1.84 -5.54
CA LEU A 49 11.61 -1.54 -4.17
C LEU A 49 13.12 -1.61 -3.97
N LYS A 50 13.59 -0.90 -2.94
CA LYS A 50 14.96 -0.97 -2.47
C LYS A 50 14.96 -1.20 -0.96
N VAL A 51 15.90 -1.98 -0.46
CA VAL A 51 16.19 -2.03 0.97
C VAL A 51 17.30 -1.03 1.28
N GLU A 52 17.02 -0.08 2.17
CA GLU A 52 17.99 0.89 2.64
C GLU A 52 18.93 0.29 3.72
N LYS A 53 20.03 0.99 4.03
CA LYS A 53 21.05 0.53 4.98
C LYS A 53 20.50 0.22 6.39
N ASN A 54 19.36 0.81 6.75
CA ASN A 54 18.67 0.63 8.04
C ASN A 54 17.51 -0.38 7.96
N ASN A 55 17.50 -1.28 6.96
CA ASN A 55 16.46 -2.28 6.72
C ASN A 55 15.07 -1.69 6.39
N LYS A 56 14.99 -0.40 6.06
CA LYS A 56 13.73 0.23 5.63
C LYS A 56 13.49 0.00 4.15
N LEU A 57 12.22 -0.08 3.76
CA LEU A 57 11.84 -0.11 2.36
C LEU A 57 11.85 1.31 1.78
N GLY A 58 12.69 1.51 0.77
CA GLY A 58 12.70 2.67 -0.10
C GLY A 58 12.00 2.38 -1.42
N MET A 59 11.46 3.43 -2.03
CA MET A 59 10.85 3.41 -3.35
C MET A 59 11.21 4.71 -4.08
N HIS A 60 11.45 4.62 -5.40
CA HIS A 60 11.70 5.81 -6.20
C HIS A 60 10.45 6.71 -6.25
N GLN A 61 10.64 8.03 -6.24
CA GLN A 61 9.56 9.01 -6.25
C GLN A 61 8.55 8.76 -7.38
N LEU A 62 9.05 8.49 -8.59
CA LEU A 62 8.20 8.19 -9.75
C LEU A 62 7.33 6.94 -9.56
N LEU A 63 7.88 5.87 -8.97
CA LEU A 63 7.13 4.64 -8.73
C LEU A 63 6.05 4.85 -7.68
N ARG A 64 6.36 5.65 -6.64
CA ARG A 64 5.40 6.04 -5.62
C ARG A 64 4.23 6.80 -6.24
N ASP A 65 4.53 7.79 -7.06
CA ASP A 65 3.52 8.66 -7.66
C ASP A 65 2.68 7.88 -8.68
N MET A 66 3.30 7.01 -9.48
CA MET A 66 2.60 6.08 -10.37
C MET A 66 1.65 5.14 -9.61
N GLY A 67 2.10 4.52 -8.52
CA GLY A 67 1.27 3.63 -7.72
C GLY A 67 0.05 4.35 -7.13
N ARG A 68 0.24 5.58 -6.67
CA ARG A 68 -0.84 6.44 -6.15
C ARG A 68 -1.82 6.84 -7.25
N GLU A 69 -1.32 7.18 -8.44
CA GLU A 69 -2.18 7.51 -9.58
C GLU A 69 -3.04 6.32 -9.99
N ILE A 70 -2.50 5.10 -10.05
CA ILE A 70 -3.29 3.89 -10.34
C ILE A 70 -4.48 3.73 -9.39
N ILE A 71 -4.29 4.05 -8.11
CA ILE A 71 -5.36 4.00 -7.09
C ILE A 71 -6.38 5.11 -7.34
N CYS A 72 -5.92 6.33 -7.61
CA CYS A 72 -6.80 7.46 -7.95
C CYS A 72 -7.65 7.16 -9.20
N GLU A 73 -7.04 6.58 -10.23
CA GLU A 73 -7.72 6.22 -11.48
C GLU A 73 -8.79 5.15 -11.30
N SER A 74 -8.61 4.23 -10.35
CA SER A 74 -9.61 3.17 -10.08
C SER A 74 -10.99 3.72 -9.73
N SER A 75 -11.04 4.91 -9.12
CA SER A 75 -12.28 5.65 -8.88
C SER A 75 -11.98 7.13 -8.74
N ARG A 76 -11.86 7.82 -9.88
CA ARG A 76 -11.53 9.25 -9.90
C ARG A 76 -12.60 10.11 -9.22
N LYS A 77 -13.89 9.79 -9.46
CA LYS A 77 -15.04 10.58 -9.00
C LYS A 77 -15.50 10.25 -7.58
N GLU A 78 -15.20 9.04 -7.11
CA GLU A 78 -15.71 8.55 -5.82
C GLU A 78 -14.55 7.98 -4.99
N PRO A 79 -13.84 8.83 -4.22
CA PRO A 79 -12.70 8.39 -3.41
C PRO A 79 -13.02 7.20 -2.51
N GLY A 80 -14.21 7.18 -1.87
CA GLY A 80 -14.65 6.08 -1.00
C GLY A 80 -14.76 4.70 -1.67
N LYS A 81 -14.81 4.63 -3.01
CA LYS A 81 -14.78 3.36 -3.75
C LYS A 81 -13.37 2.89 -4.10
N ARG A 82 -12.34 3.70 -3.86
CA ARG A 82 -10.95 3.31 -4.09
C ARG A 82 -10.56 2.22 -3.09
N SER A 83 -9.75 1.26 -3.54
CA SER A 83 -9.21 0.23 -2.64
C SER A 83 -8.34 0.81 -1.52
N ARG A 84 -7.71 1.96 -1.78
CA ARG A 84 -6.69 2.64 -0.97
C ARG A 84 -6.97 4.16 -0.97
N LEU A 85 -6.81 4.80 0.18
CA LEU A 85 -6.96 6.22 0.49
C LEU A 85 -5.72 6.62 1.28
N TRP A 86 -4.96 7.56 0.74
CA TRP A 86 -3.73 8.00 1.38
C TRP A 86 -3.71 9.52 1.57
N PHE A 87 -4.62 10.24 0.91
CA PHE A 87 -4.90 11.63 1.18
C PHE A 87 -5.74 11.76 2.45
N HIS A 88 -5.24 12.53 3.39
CA HIS A 88 -5.92 12.76 4.67
C HIS A 88 -7.33 13.34 4.47
N GLU A 89 -7.51 14.24 3.50
CA GLU A 89 -8.80 14.84 3.17
C GLU A 89 -9.81 13.79 2.68
N ASP A 90 -9.40 12.90 1.76
CA ASP A 90 -10.24 11.80 1.28
C ASP A 90 -10.59 10.83 2.42
N VAL A 91 -9.65 10.56 3.34
CA VAL A 91 -9.89 9.70 4.50
C VAL A 91 -10.91 10.33 5.44
N LEU A 92 -10.78 11.62 5.75
CA LEU A 92 -11.72 12.34 6.62
C LEU A 92 -13.12 12.40 6.01
N ASP A 93 -13.23 12.69 4.72
CA ASP A 93 -14.52 12.76 4.02
C ASP A 93 -15.23 11.39 4.05
N VAL A 94 -14.51 10.32 3.74
CA VAL A 94 -15.06 8.96 3.73
C VAL A 94 -15.45 8.47 5.13
N LEU A 95 -14.65 8.80 6.16
CA LEU A 95 -14.97 8.50 7.56
C LEU A 95 -16.22 9.26 8.04
N THR A 96 -16.35 10.52 7.65
CA THR A 96 -17.51 11.36 8.02
C THR A 96 -18.78 10.90 7.32
N ASN A 97 -18.66 10.44 6.08
CA ASN A 97 -19.78 9.99 5.24
C ASN A 97 -20.11 8.49 5.40
N ASN A 98 -19.54 7.77 6.38
CA ASN A 98 -19.79 6.35 6.69
C ASN A 98 -19.69 5.37 5.48
N THR A 99 -18.94 5.74 4.44
CA THR A 99 -18.79 4.96 3.19
C THR A 99 -17.52 4.11 3.18
N VAL A 100 -17.11 3.62 4.35
CA VAL A 100 -15.78 3.04 4.54
C VAL A 100 -15.74 1.57 4.11
N SER A 101 -14.74 1.19 3.32
CA SER A 101 -14.41 -0.21 3.09
C SER A 101 -13.72 -0.81 4.33
N THR A 102 -14.14 -1.98 4.80
CA THR A 102 -13.63 -2.60 6.04
C THR A 102 -12.11 -2.82 6.04
N PHE A 103 -11.51 -2.99 4.85
CA PHE A 103 -10.06 -3.09 4.66
C PHE A 103 -9.31 -1.80 5.04
N PHE A 104 -9.95 -0.65 4.82
CA PHE A 104 -9.41 0.68 5.16
C PHE A 104 -9.18 0.85 6.65
N ILE A 105 -10.22 0.52 7.40
CA ILE A 105 -10.23 0.60 8.87
C ILE A 105 -9.17 -0.33 9.44
N TYR A 106 -9.02 -1.52 8.85
CA TYR A 106 -8.07 -2.52 9.34
C TYR A 106 -6.60 -2.09 9.22
N ILE A 107 -6.21 -1.46 8.11
CA ILE A 107 -4.85 -0.94 7.93
C ILE A 107 -4.61 0.27 8.85
N VAL A 108 -5.56 1.22 8.92
CA VAL A 108 -5.42 2.41 9.78
C VAL A 108 -5.34 2.05 11.26
N LEU A 109 -6.11 1.07 11.75
CA LEU A 109 -6.06 0.61 13.15
C LEU A 109 -4.78 -0.17 13.50
N LYS A 110 -4.00 -0.62 12.51
CA LYS A 110 -2.75 -1.38 12.70
C LYS A 110 -1.47 -0.59 12.44
N LEU A 111 -1.58 0.61 11.85
CA LEU A 111 -0.49 1.57 11.67
C LEU A 111 -0.23 2.37 12.95
#